data_AF-A0A897MYB6-F1
#
_entry.id   AF-A0A897MYB6-F1
#
_cell.length_a   1.000
_cell.length_b   1.000
_cell.length_c   1.000
_cell.angle_alpha   90.00
_cell.angle_beta   90.00
_cell.angle_gamma   90.00
#
_symmetry.space_group_name_H-M   'P 1'
#
loop_
_entity.id
_entity.type
_entity.pdbx_description
1 polymer ?
#
loop_
_entity_poly.entity_id
_entity_poly.type
_entity_poly.pdbx_seq_one_letter_code
_entity_poly.pdbx_strand_id
1 'polypeptide(L)'
;MLLYIGTEIERMGEALDAAEDTMVDGIRLGGDVLRSGYDYDSIDSVAGACFHLACTRQDEPISLPDIADQARKSQKNIQHLSAKLMSELEIQPTPVEADTYLDDGIEEFGFTEDQAAECFELLERGKDRNLHSGLAPTTVAGAILYAVAKKHGLDVRQREISEFVNKTDVSIRNNYKSFLKLADDVPVDVLPPQTLDEAIAALQTTFSEHPAVYADDAREISTGADVGDSASDAGIVGGAYLSVAQAHGEELTAGDLSTELGVGSQTIAKYNEMFTDDD
;
A
#
# COMPACT_ATOMS: atom_id res chain seq x y z
N MET A 1 10.30 -36.76 -13.37
CA MET A 1 9.95 -35.46 -12.77
C MET A 1 10.15 -34.33 -13.78
N LEU A 2 11.38 -34.12 -14.29
CA LEU A 2 11.63 -33.15 -15.37
C LEU A 2 10.83 -33.42 -16.66
N LEU A 3 10.67 -34.69 -17.04
CA LEU A 3 9.84 -35.05 -18.20
C LEU A 3 8.36 -34.67 -18.01
N TYR A 4 7.85 -34.75 -16.77
CA TYR A 4 6.44 -34.47 -16.49
C TYR A 4 6.16 -32.96 -16.44
N ILE A 5 7.01 -32.18 -15.78
CA ILE A 5 6.85 -30.71 -15.76
C ILE A 5 6.92 -30.14 -17.18
N GLY A 6 7.81 -30.69 -18.02
CA GLY A 6 7.92 -30.29 -19.41
C GLY A 6 6.62 -30.53 -20.19
N THR A 7 6.12 -31.77 -20.13
CA THR A 7 4.85 -32.14 -20.77
C THR A 7 3.66 -31.31 -20.28
N GLU A 8 3.59 -30.96 -18.99
CA GLU A 8 2.48 -30.15 -18.50
C GLU A 8 2.57 -28.70 -18.97
N ILE A 9 3.77 -28.13 -19.07
CA ILE A 9 3.98 -26.79 -19.65
C ILE A 9 3.63 -26.76 -21.14
N GLU A 10 4.08 -27.76 -21.92
CA GLU A 10 3.72 -27.89 -23.33
C GLU A 10 2.21 -28.02 -23.49
N ARG A 11 1.54 -28.86 -22.69
CA ARG A 11 0.09 -29.01 -22.72
C ARG A 11 -0.64 -27.69 -22.45
N MET A 12 -0.18 -26.91 -21.47
CA MET A 12 -0.80 -25.61 -21.15
C MET A 12 -0.55 -24.59 -22.27
N GLY A 13 0.68 -24.53 -22.79
CA GLY A 13 1.04 -23.63 -23.89
C GLY A 13 0.26 -23.94 -25.17
N GLU A 14 0.15 -25.20 -25.57
CA GLU A 14 -0.67 -25.61 -26.71
C GLU A 14 -2.15 -25.28 -26.52
N ALA A 15 -2.69 -25.45 -25.30
CA ALA A 15 -4.09 -25.14 -25.00
C ALA A 15 -4.40 -23.64 -25.02
N LEU A 16 -3.38 -22.80 -24.79
CA LEU A 16 -3.49 -21.34 -24.70
C LEU A 16 -2.85 -20.62 -25.91
N ASP A 17 -2.44 -21.38 -26.93
CA ASP A 17 -1.81 -20.87 -28.16
C ASP A 17 -0.53 -20.04 -27.91
N ALA A 18 0.25 -20.44 -26.90
CA ALA A 18 1.50 -19.77 -26.54
C ALA A 18 2.63 -20.05 -27.54
N ALA A 19 3.53 -19.09 -27.71
CA ALA A 19 4.71 -19.27 -28.56
C ALA A 19 5.61 -20.43 -28.07
N GLU A 20 6.24 -21.12 -29.03
CA GLU A 20 7.18 -22.22 -28.73
C GLU A 20 8.32 -21.76 -27.82
N ASP A 21 8.86 -20.57 -28.05
CA ASP A 21 9.91 -19.96 -27.23
C ASP A 21 9.46 -19.75 -25.77
N THR A 22 8.19 -19.46 -25.52
CA THR A 22 7.62 -19.30 -24.18
C THR A 22 7.54 -20.63 -23.46
N MET A 23 7.08 -21.67 -24.15
CA MET A 23 7.05 -23.03 -23.60
C MET A 23 8.48 -23.50 -23.26
N VAL A 24 9.44 -23.28 -24.16
CA VAL A 24 10.86 -23.66 -23.95
C VAL A 24 11.46 -22.95 -22.73
N ASP A 25 11.21 -21.64 -22.54
CA ASP A 25 11.70 -20.93 -21.35
C ASP A 25 11.01 -21.43 -20.08
N GLY A 26 9.70 -21.72 -20.12
CA GLY A 26 8.97 -22.32 -19.01
C GLY A 26 9.55 -23.67 -18.58
N ILE A 27 9.88 -24.54 -19.55
CA ILE A 27 10.52 -25.84 -19.29
C ILE A 27 11.91 -25.65 -18.68
N ARG A 28 12.68 -24.67 -19.18
CA ARG A 28 14.00 -24.33 -18.64
C ARG A 28 13.89 -23.89 -17.17
N LEU A 29 12.97 -22.98 -16.86
CA LEU A 29 12.67 -22.52 -15.50
C LEU A 29 12.28 -23.70 -14.59
N GLY A 30 11.39 -24.57 -15.05
CA GLY A 30 11.00 -25.78 -14.32
C GLY A 30 12.19 -26.70 -14.03
N GLY A 31 13.15 -26.80 -14.96
CA GLY A 31 14.41 -27.50 -14.75
C GLY A 31 15.29 -26.86 -13.68
N ASP A 32 15.35 -25.53 -13.64
CA ASP A 32 16.13 -24.79 -12.63
C ASP A 32 15.53 -24.97 -11.22
N VAL A 33 14.19 -24.92 -11.08
CA VAL A 33 13.49 -25.21 -9.81
C VAL A 33 13.79 -26.62 -9.31
N LEU A 34 13.76 -27.61 -10.19
CA LEU A 34 14.04 -29.00 -9.79
C LEU A 34 15.49 -29.21 -9.34
N ARG A 35 16.43 -28.39 -9.83
CA ARG A 35 17.85 -28.46 -9.44
C ARG A 35 18.14 -27.71 -8.14
N SER A 36 17.41 -26.65 -7.82
CA SER A 36 17.59 -25.89 -6.58
C SER A 36 17.15 -26.68 -5.35
N GLY A 37 16.32 -27.72 -5.53
CA GLY A 37 15.76 -28.49 -4.41
C GLY A 37 14.68 -27.71 -3.64
N TYR A 38 14.10 -26.71 -4.28
CA TYR A 38 13.02 -25.90 -3.74
C TYR A 38 11.82 -26.75 -3.34
N ASP A 39 11.23 -26.44 -2.18
CA ASP A 39 10.05 -27.15 -1.66
C ASP A 39 8.75 -26.56 -2.24
N TYR A 40 7.95 -27.42 -2.85
CA TYR A 40 6.72 -27.05 -3.56
C TYR A 40 5.59 -28.05 -3.29
N ASP A 41 4.36 -27.54 -3.25
CA ASP A 41 3.19 -28.35 -2.89
C ASP A 41 2.83 -29.41 -3.95
N SER A 42 3.04 -29.10 -5.24
CA SER A 42 2.78 -30.05 -6.33
C SER A 42 3.50 -29.67 -7.62
N ILE A 43 3.78 -30.66 -8.46
CA ILE A 43 4.45 -30.41 -9.75
C ILE A 43 3.57 -29.55 -10.68
N ASP A 44 2.25 -29.71 -10.64
CA ASP A 44 1.33 -28.89 -11.44
C ASP A 44 1.38 -27.41 -11.03
N SER A 45 1.55 -27.12 -9.73
CA SER A 45 1.78 -25.75 -9.25
C SER A 45 3.09 -25.18 -9.80
N VAL A 46 4.17 -25.97 -9.79
CA VAL A 46 5.47 -25.52 -10.33
C VAL A 46 5.39 -25.32 -11.84
N ALA A 47 4.73 -26.23 -12.57
CA ALA A 47 4.51 -26.11 -14.01
C ALA A 47 3.76 -24.81 -14.34
N GLY A 48 2.64 -24.55 -13.66
CA GLY A 48 1.84 -23.34 -13.87
C GLY A 48 2.59 -22.06 -13.51
N ALA A 49 3.36 -22.06 -12.42
CA ALA A 49 4.18 -20.92 -12.03
C ALA A 49 5.34 -20.65 -13.00
N CYS A 50 6.04 -21.70 -13.47
CA CYS A 50 7.12 -21.54 -14.44
C CYS A 50 6.59 -21.08 -15.81
N PHE A 51 5.42 -21.58 -16.22
CA PHE A 51 4.78 -21.14 -17.46
C PHE A 51 4.32 -19.69 -17.36
N HIS A 52 3.69 -19.29 -16.24
CA HIS A 52 3.34 -17.90 -15.96
C HIS A 52 4.56 -16.97 -16.02
N LEU A 53 5.67 -17.34 -15.36
CA LEU A 53 6.91 -16.56 -15.42
C LEU A 53 7.49 -16.44 -16.84
N ALA A 54 7.41 -17.51 -17.64
CA ALA A 54 7.86 -17.46 -19.03
C ALA A 54 7.00 -16.52 -19.88
N CYS A 55 5.67 -16.56 -19.70
CA CYS A 55 4.75 -15.64 -20.37
C CYS A 55 5.08 -14.19 -20.00
N THR A 56 5.24 -13.89 -18.71
CA THR A 56 5.61 -12.55 -18.24
C THR A 56 6.96 -12.08 -18.77
N ARG A 57 7.98 -12.95 -18.84
CA ARG A 57 9.33 -12.59 -19.32
C ARG A 57 9.39 -12.33 -20.82
N GLN A 58 8.45 -12.88 -21.58
CA GLN A 58 8.41 -12.77 -23.04
C GLN A 58 7.30 -11.84 -23.52
N ASP A 59 6.62 -11.14 -22.61
CA ASP A 59 5.48 -10.27 -22.90
C ASP A 59 4.37 -10.99 -23.69
N GLU A 60 4.17 -12.28 -23.42
CA GLU A 60 3.13 -13.11 -24.04
C GLU A 60 1.78 -12.84 -23.34
N PRO A 61 0.72 -12.42 -24.06
CA PRO A 61 -0.52 -11.89 -23.48
C PRO A 61 -1.48 -13.01 -23.01
N ILE A 62 -1.02 -13.84 -22.08
CA ILE A 62 -1.80 -14.93 -21.49
C ILE A 62 -2.16 -14.56 -20.05
N SER A 63 -3.45 -14.60 -19.72
CA SER A 63 -3.93 -14.19 -18.41
C SER A 63 -3.58 -15.21 -17.31
N LEU A 64 -3.24 -14.70 -16.12
CA LEU A 64 -3.04 -15.55 -14.93
C LEU A 64 -4.26 -16.45 -14.61
N PRO A 65 -5.52 -15.96 -14.72
CA PRO A 65 -6.71 -16.81 -14.65
C PRO A 65 -6.68 -18.03 -15.57
N ASP A 66 -6.35 -17.83 -16.85
CA ASP A 66 -6.33 -18.90 -17.84
C ASP A 66 -5.25 -19.94 -17.53
N ILE A 67 -4.06 -19.48 -17.11
CA ILE A 67 -2.97 -20.35 -16.68
C ILE A 67 -3.37 -21.16 -15.45
N ALA A 68 -4.00 -20.52 -14.47
CA ALA A 68 -4.44 -21.18 -13.23
C ALA A 68 -5.49 -22.27 -13.52
N ASP A 69 -6.44 -21.98 -14.41
CA ASP A 69 -7.45 -22.93 -14.87
C ASP A 69 -6.81 -24.13 -15.56
N GLN A 70 -5.87 -23.90 -16.48
CA GLN A 70 -5.15 -24.99 -17.15
C GLN A 70 -4.28 -25.81 -16.20
N ALA A 71 -3.61 -25.16 -15.23
CA ALA A 71 -2.81 -25.82 -14.20
C ALA A 71 -3.67 -26.55 -13.16
N ARG A 72 -4.99 -26.32 -13.15
CA ARG A 72 -5.94 -26.83 -12.14
C ARG A 72 -5.55 -26.39 -10.73
N LYS A 73 -5.15 -25.13 -10.59
CA LYS A 73 -4.73 -24.47 -9.34
C LYS A 73 -5.50 -23.18 -9.14
N SER A 74 -5.49 -22.66 -7.92
CA SER A 74 -6.01 -21.32 -7.68
C SER A 74 -5.04 -20.27 -8.23
N GLN A 75 -5.57 -19.17 -8.75
CA GLN A 75 -4.77 -18.02 -9.20
C GLN A 75 -3.79 -17.56 -8.12
N LYS A 76 -4.26 -17.47 -6.87
CA LYS A 76 -3.44 -17.13 -5.70
C LYS A 76 -2.25 -18.08 -5.50
N ASN A 77 -2.42 -19.38 -5.76
CA ASN A 77 -1.33 -20.35 -5.65
C ASN A 77 -0.28 -20.11 -6.74
N ILE A 78 -0.69 -19.94 -8.00
CA ILE A 78 0.21 -19.68 -9.13
C ILE A 78 0.94 -18.34 -8.94
N GLN A 79 0.23 -17.27 -8.55
CA GLN A 79 0.81 -15.96 -8.30
C GLN A 79 1.87 -15.99 -7.18
N HIS A 80 1.52 -16.57 -6.02
CA HIS A 80 2.42 -16.66 -4.87
C HIS A 80 3.66 -17.49 -5.19
N LEU A 81 3.48 -18.64 -5.84
CA LEU A 81 4.59 -19.49 -6.22
C LEU A 81 5.48 -18.82 -7.27
N SER A 82 4.91 -18.15 -8.27
CA SER A 82 5.66 -17.38 -9.27
C SER A 82 6.54 -16.31 -8.63
N ALA A 83 5.98 -15.52 -7.70
CA ALA A 83 6.73 -14.50 -6.97
C ALA A 83 7.87 -15.10 -6.14
N LYS A 84 7.62 -16.24 -5.48
CA LYS A 84 8.64 -16.93 -4.68
C LYS A 84 9.75 -17.53 -5.57
N LEU A 85 9.40 -18.10 -6.71
CA LEU A 85 10.35 -18.63 -7.69
C LEU A 85 11.19 -17.52 -8.33
N MET A 86 10.63 -16.34 -8.59
CA MET A 86 11.43 -15.19 -9.05
C MET A 86 12.55 -14.85 -8.06
N SER A 87 12.23 -14.81 -6.77
CA SER A 87 13.22 -14.55 -5.72
C SER A 87 14.25 -15.67 -5.59
N GLU A 88 13.82 -16.94 -5.66
CA GLU A 88 14.70 -18.10 -5.47
C GLU A 88 15.66 -18.32 -6.65
N LEU A 89 15.18 -18.07 -7.88
CA LEU A 89 15.95 -18.28 -9.11
C LEU A 89 16.74 -17.03 -9.53
N GLU A 90 16.77 -15.98 -8.69
CA GLU A 90 17.37 -14.67 -8.99
C GLU A 90 16.91 -14.10 -10.34
N ILE A 91 15.68 -14.44 -10.74
CA ILE A 91 15.08 -13.92 -11.96
C ILE A 91 14.77 -12.46 -11.68
N GLN A 92 15.57 -11.59 -12.29
CA GLN A 92 15.24 -10.17 -12.33
C GLN A 92 13.93 -10.05 -13.11
N PRO A 93 12.82 -9.60 -12.49
CA PRO A 93 11.66 -9.21 -13.27
C PRO A 93 12.13 -8.14 -14.26
N THR A 94 11.61 -8.18 -15.50
CA THR A 94 11.58 -6.96 -16.31
C THR A 94 11.00 -5.89 -15.41
N PRO A 95 11.69 -4.75 -15.17
CA PRO A 95 11.15 -3.72 -14.30
C PRO A 95 9.81 -3.27 -14.89
N VAL A 96 8.72 -3.77 -14.33
CA VAL A 96 7.39 -3.27 -14.64
C VAL A 96 7.35 -1.90 -13.99
N GLU A 97 7.23 -0.89 -14.83
CA GLU A 97 7.16 0.49 -14.42
C GLU A 97 5.88 0.73 -13.60
N ALA A 98 5.84 1.81 -12.83
CA ALA A 98 4.71 2.05 -11.92
C ALA A 98 3.39 2.29 -12.67
N ASP A 99 3.45 2.70 -13.93
CA ASP A 99 2.32 2.93 -14.83
C ASP A 99 1.51 1.66 -15.10
N THR A 100 2.15 0.53 -15.41
CA THR A 100 1.44 -0.74 -15.64
C THR A 100 0.65 -1.17 -14.41
N TYR A 101 1.23 -1.05 -13.20
CA TYR A 101 0.52 -1.36 -11.96
C TYR A 101 -0.62 -0.38 -11.67
N LEU A 102 -0.53 0.86 -12.15
CA LEU A 102 -1.64 1.81 -12.06
C LEU A 102 -2.77 1.40 -12.99
N ASP A 103 -2.48 1.06 -14.25
CA ASP A 103 -3.50 0.59 -15.20
C ASP A 103 -4.25 -0.62 -14.66
N ASP A 104 -3.53 -1.66 -14.24
CA ASP A 104 -4.11 -2.88 -13.66
C ASP A 104 -4.95 -2.56 -12.41
N GLY A 105 -4.46 -1.67 -11.55
CA GLY A 105 -5.15 -1.29 -10.32
C GLY A 105 -6.39 -0.42 -10.56
N ILE A 106 -6.34 0.48 -11.54
CA ILE A 106 -7.47 1.31 -11.96
C ILE A 106 -8.61 0.43 -12.47
N GLU A 107 -8.29 -0.60 -13.26
CA GLU A 107 -9.27 -1.59 -13.72
C GLU A 107 -9.80 -2.44 -12.56
N GLU A 108 -8.93 -3.03 -11.75
CA GLU A 108 -9.28 -3.89 -10.61
C GLU A 108 -10.21 -3.20 -9.61
N PHE A 109 -9.94 -1.92 -9.29
CA PHE A 109 -10.70 -1.16 -8.31
C PHE A 109 -11.82 -0.30 -8.92
N GLY A 110 -12.03 -0.37 -10.25
CA GLY A 110 -13.12 0.30 -10.95
C GLY A 110 -13.06 1.83 -10.86
N PHE A 111 -11.86 2.42 -11.00
CA PHE A 111 -11.68 3.88 -10.98
C PHE A 111 -12.27 4.50 -12.26
N THR A 112 -12.81 5.71 -12.14
CA THR A 112 -13.33 6.46 -13.29
C THR A 112 -12.19 7.02 -14.16
N GLU A 113 -12.49 7.46 -15.39
CA GLU A 113 -11.50 8.10 -16.27
C GLU A 113 -10.82 9.31 -15.59
N ASP A 114 -11.58 10.13 -14.85
CA ASP A 114 -11.03 11.28 -14.12
C ASP A 114 -10.06 10.85 -13.00
N GLN A 115 -10.40 9.77 -12.27
CA GLN A 115 -9.56 9.22 -11.20
C GLN A 115 -8.30 8.54 -11.77
N ALA A 116 -8.43 7.88 -12.91
CA ALA A 116 -7.31 7.29 -13.64
C ALA A 116 -6.33 8.38 -14.10
N ALA A 117 -6.84 9.44 -14.72
CA ALA A 117 -6.02 10.59 -15.12
C ALA A 117 -5.28 11.20 -13.91
N GLU A 118 -5.96 11.31 -12.77
CA GLU A 118 -5.35 11.80 -11.54
C GLU A 118 -4.23 10.87 -11.02
N CYS A 119 -4.40 9.55 -11.07
CA CYS A 119 -3.34 8.60 -10.71
C CYS A 119 -2.04 8.85 -11.52
N PHE A 120 -2.17 9.01 -12.84
CA PHE A 120 -1.02 9.26 -13.70
C PHE A 120 -0.42 10.65 -13.51
N GLU A 121 -1.24 11.65 -13.22
CA GLU A 121 -0.76 12.97 -12.87
C GLU A 121 0.05 12.95 -11.56
N LEU A 122 -0.42 12.23 -10.54
CA LEU A 122 0.32 12.04 -9.29
C LEU A 122 1.63 11.29 -9.49
N LEU A 123 1.66 10.31 -10.41
CA LEU A 123 2.89 9.63 -10.79
C LEU A 123 3.91 10.62 -11.37
N GLU A 124 3.51 11.44 -12.33
CA GLU A 124 4.38 12.44 -12.95
C GLU A 124 4.84 13.51 -11.96
N ARG A 125 3.92 14.08 -11.17
CA ARG A 125 4.27 15.03 -10.09
C ARG A 125 5.24 14.40 -9.08
N GLY A 126 5.06 13.11 -8.78
CA GLY A 126 5.93 12.34 -7.90
C GLY A 126 7.32 12.08 -8.50
N LYS A 127 7.40 11.89 -9.82
CA LYS A 127 8.67 11.83 -10.57
C LYS A 127 9.42 13.15 -10.48
N ASP A 128 8.75 14.26 -10.78
CA ASP A 128 9.32 15.62 -10.73
C ASP A 128 9.85 15.98 -9.34
N ARG A 129 9.17 15.52 -8.29
CA ARG A 129 9.54 15.74 -6.88
C ARG A 129 10.53 14.71 -6.32
N ASN A 130 11.00 13.76 -7.14
CA ASN A 130 11.87 12.64 -6.73
C ASN A 130 11.29 11.75 -5.61
N LEU A 131 9.97 11.70 -5.42
CA LEU A 131 9.34 10.86 -4.39
C LEU A 131 9.45 9.36 -4.67
N HIS A 132 9.63 8.99 -5.94
CA HIS A 132 9.82 7.61 -6.39
C HIS A 132 11.23 7.05 -6.10
N SER A 133 12.21 7.92 -5.82
CA SER A 133 13.61 7.51 -5.67
C SER A 133 13.78 6.57 -4.47
N GLY A 134 14.27 5.35 -4.73
CA GLY A 134 14.46 4.33 -3.69
C GLY A 134 13.20 3.54 -3.33
N LEU A 135 12.07 3.80 -4.00
CA LEU A 135 10.85 3.01 -3.87
C LEU A 135 10.75 1.99 -5.01
N ALA A 136 10.17 0.83 -4.72
CA ALA A 136 9.80 -0.12 -5.77
C ALA A 136 8.59 0.42 -6.56
N PRO A 137 8.47 0.15 -7.88
CA PRO A 137 7.31 0.56 -8.69
C PRO A 137 5.96 0.18 -8.08
N THR A 138 5.86 -1.02 -7.51
CA THR A 138 4.68 -1.50 -6.77
C THR A 138 4.33 -0.65 -5.54
N THR A 139 5.33 -0.14 -4.82
CA THR A 139 5.12 0.76 -3.68
C THR A 139 4.59 2.11 -4.15
N VAL A 140 5.12 2.63 -5.27
CA VAL A 140 4.68 3.89 -5.87
C VAL A 140 3.23 3.77 -6.36
N ALA A 141 2.93 2.76 -7.16
CA ALA A 141 1.58 2.51 -7.68
C ALA A 141 0.56 2.31 -6.55
N GLY A 142 0.86 1.44 -5.57
CA GLY A 142 -0.03 1.20 -4.43
C GLY A 142 -0.25 2.45 -3.57
N ALA A 143 0.77 3.31 -3.42
CA ALA A 143 0.63 4.57 -2.71
C ALA A 143 -0.28 5.57 -3.45
N ILE A 144 -0.15 5.67 -4.77
CA ILE A 144 -0.97 6.54 -5.62
C ILE A 144 -2.43 6.05 -5.65
N LEU A 145 -2.67 4.76 -5.90
CA LEU A 145 -4.01 4.17 -5.90
C LEU A 145 -4.72 4.43 -4.57
N TYR A 146 -4.03 4.25 -3.45
CA TYR A 146 -4.62 4.50 -2.14
C TYR A 146 -4.84 5.99 -1.86
N ALA A 147 -3.95 6.87 -2.36
CA ALA A 147 -4.13 8.31 -2.25
C ALA A 147 -5.40 8.77 -3.00
N VAL A 148 -5.58 8.35 -4.24
CA VAL A 148 -6.78 8.70 -5.05
C VAL A 148 -8.04 8.08 -4.45
N ALA A 149 -8.00 6.81 -4.05
CA ALA A 149 -9.12 6.17 -3.35
C ALA A 149 -9.54 6.94 -2.10
N LYS A 150 -8.57 7.42 -1.31
CA LYS A 150 -8.84 8.22 -0.12
C LYS A 150 -9.40 9.59 -0.44
N LYS A 151 -8.81 10.31 -1.40
CA LYS A 151 -9.28 11.63 -1.84
C LYS A 151 -10.75 11.59 -2.28
N HIS A 152 -11.11 10.58 -3.07
CA HIS A 152 -12.46 10.45 -3.63
C HIS A 152 -13.44 9.69 -2.73
N GLY A 153 -13.01 9.25 -1.54
CA GLY A 153 -13.85 8.50 -0.61
C GLY A 153 -14.35 7.16 -1.16
N LEU A 154 -13.53 6.49 -1.98
CA LEU A 154 -13.88 5.20 -2.59
C LEU A 154 -13.92 4.10 -1.52
N ASP A 155 -14.81 3.12 -1.70
CA ASP A 155 -14.92 1.94 -0.83
C ASP A 155 -13.83 0.90 -1.17
N VAL A 156 -12.57 1.34 -1.15
CA VAL A 156 -11.38 0.51 -1.38
C VAL A 156 -10.54 0.53 -0.12
N ARG A 157 -10.35 -0.63 0.50
CA ARG A 157 -9.59 -0.75 1.74
C ARG A 157 -8.10 -0.78 1.45
N GLN A 158 -7.33 -0.23 2.38
CA GLN A 158 -5.88 -0.25 2.33
C GLN A 158 -5.29 -1.66 2.13
N ARG A 159 -5.92 -2.67 2.74
CA ARG A 159 -5.53 -4.08 2.64
C ARG A 159 -5.72 -4.63 1.23
N GLU A 160 -6.77 -4.21 0.52
CA GLU A 160 -7.04 -4.69 -0.84
C GLU A 160 -5.94 -4.21 -1.80
N ILE A 161 -5.54 -2.94 -1.66
CA ILE A 161 -4.43 -2.38 -2.44
C ILE A 161 -3.09 -3.03 -2.05
N SER A 162 -2.83 -3.24 -0.75
CA SER A 162 -1.58 -3.83 -0.31
C SER A 162 -1.44 -5.29 -0.75
N GLU A 163 -2.52 -6.06 -0.76
CA GLU A 163 -2.57 -7.41 -1.32
C GLU A 163 -2.35 -7.40 -2.85
N PHE A 164 -2.98 -6.47 -3.57
CA PHE A 164 -2.83 -6.32 -5.02
C PHE A 164 -1.37 -6.05 -5.43
N VAL A 165 -0.70 -5.08 -4.78
CA VAL A 165 0.71 -4.76 -5.09
C VAL A 165 1.73 -5.64 -4.34
N ASN A 166 1.26 -6.62 -3.57
CA ASN A 166 2.08 -7.49 -2.72
C ASN A 166 3.03 -6.71 -1.76
N LYS A 167 2.47 -5.73 -1.04
CA LYS A 167 3.16 -4.92 -0.01
C LYS A 167 2.45 -5.02 1.33
N THR A 168 3.10 -4.52 2.37
CA THR A 168 2.47 -4.41 3.70
C THR A 168 1.58 -3.18 3.77
N ASP A 169 0.51 -3.27 4.56
CA ASP A 169 -0.34 -2.12 4.88
C ASP A 169 0.51 -0.92 5.32
N VAL A 170 1.46 -1.12 6.23
CA VAL A 170 2.33 -0.06 6.74
C VAL A 170 3.14 0.61 5.61
N SER A 171 3.61 -0.15 4.61
CA SER A 171 4.31 0.41 3.46
C SER A 171 3.40 1.32 2.63
N ILE A 172 2.16 0.92 2.37
CA ILE A 172 1.19 1.78 1.67
C ILE A 172 0.89 3.03 2.51
N ARG A 173 0.64 2.86 3.82
CA ARG A 173 0.31 3.96 4.75
C ARG A 173 1.39 5.03 4.81
N ASN A 174 2.65 4.62 4.82
CA ASN A 174 3.77 5.54 4.97
C ASN A 174 4.03 6.36 3.70
N ASN A 175 3.64 5.83 2.54
CA ASN A 175 3.95 6.46 1.25
C ASN A 175 2.77 7.22 0.64
N TYR A 176 1.52 6.77 0.82
CA TYR A 176 0.36 7.40 0.16
C TYR A 176 0.20 8.87 0.53
N LYS A 177 0.51 9.25 1.78
CA LYS A 177 0.41 10.65 2.24
C LYS A 177 1.29 11.59 1.41
N SER A 178 2.47 11.12 0.99
CA SER A 178 3.40 11.90 0.19
C SER A 178 2.85 12.16 -1.22
N PHE A 179 2.18 11.18 -1.82
CA PHE A 179 1.51 11.33 -3.11
C PHE A 179 0.21 12.12 -2.99
N LEU A 180 -0.58 11.91 -1.94
CA LEU A 180 -1.82 12.65 -1.70
C LEU A 180 -1.56 14.15 -1.53
N LYS A 181 -0.42 14.55 -0.96
CA LYS A 181 0.02 15.96 -0.88
C LYS A 181 0.31 16.60 -2.25
N LEU A 182 0.46 15.79 -3.29
CA LEU A 182 0.62 16.28 -4.66
C LEU A 182 -0.73 16.40 -5.39
N ALA A 183 -1.83 15.91 -4.82
CA ALA A 183 -3.15 16.03 -5.41
C ALA A 183 -3.70 17.45 -5.19
N ASP A 184 -4.41 17.96 -6.20
CA ASP A 184 -5.17 19.21 -6.06
C ASP A 184 -6.48 18.93 -5.30
N ASP A 185 -7.06 19.95 -4.64
CA ASP A 185 -8.38 19.88 -4.02
C ASP A 185 -8.60 18.67 -3.08
N VAL A 186 -7.61 18.36 -2.23
CA VAL A 186 -7.76 17.33 -1.19
C VAL A 186 -8.78 17.81 -0.15
N PRO A 187 -9.89 17.08 0.09
CA PRO A 187 -10.86 17.48 1.12
C PRO A 187 -10.19 17.50 2.50
N VAL A 188 -10.54 18.50 3.32
CA VAL A 188 -9.93 18.77 4.64
C VAL A 188 -9.99 17.54 5.56
N ASP A 189 -11.01 16.70 5.40
CA ASP A 189 -11.25 15.53 6.25
C ASP A 189 -10.47 14.26 5.79
N VAL A 190 -9.75 14.33 4.66
CA VAL A 190 -9.04 13.16 4.08
C VAL A 190 -7.63 13.00 4.63
N LEU A 191 -6.99 14.10 5.03
CA LEU A 191 -5.70 14.07 5.72
C LEU A 191 -5.91 14.47 7.19
N PRO A 192 -5.39 13.69 8.16
CA PRO A 192 -5.29 14.20 9.52
C PRO A 192 -4.51 15.53 9.50
N PRO A 193 -4.76 16.45 10.44
CA PRO A 193 -4.02 17.71 10.48
C PRO A 193 -2.50 17.50 10.39
N GLN A 194 -1.85 18.20 9.48
CA GLN A 194 -0.44 18.00 9.13
C GLN A 194 0.49 18.95 9.88
N THR A 195 -0.06 19.99 10.49
CA THR A 195 0.68 20.93 11.33
C THR A 195 0.02 21.05 12.70
N LEU A 196 0.81 21.49 13.66
CA LEU A 196 0.35 21.81 15.02
C LEU A 196 -0.82 22.80 14.99
N ASP A 197 -0.76 23.84 14.13
CA ASP A 197 -1.82 24.84 14.00
C ASP A 197 -3.10 24.29 13.34
N GLU A 198 -2.98 23.44 12.33
CA GLU A 198 -4.14 22.76 11.74
C GLU A 198 -4.83 21.85 12.76
N ALA A 199 -4.05 21.13 13.58
CA ALA A 199 -4.59 20.23 14.60
C ALA A 199 -5.34 21.02 15.68
N ILE A 200 -4.78 22.14 16.12
CA ILE A 200 -5.43 23.00 17.11
C ILE A 200 -6.69 23.63 16.53
N ALA A 201 -6.65 24.11 15.27
CA ALA A 201 -7.81 24.70 14.62
C ALA A 201 -8.97 23.69 14.46
N ALA A 202 -8.66 22.44 14.13
CA ALA A 202 -9.65 21.36 14.07
C ALA A 202 -10.30 21.12 15.45
N LEU A 203 -9.48 20.98 16.50
CA LEU A 203 -9.98 20.81 17.86
C LEU A 203 -10.81 21.99 18.36
N GLN A 204 -10.36 23.24 18.13
CA GLN A 204 -11.12 24.43 18.50
C GLN A 204 -12.48 24.51 17.80
N THR A 205 -12.55 24.07 16.54
CA THR A 205 -13.79 24.07 15.77
C THR A 205 -14.77 23.04 16.33
N THR A 206 -14.29 21.83 16.60
CA THR A 206 -15.12 20.70 17.01
C THR A 206 -15.49 20.73 18.48
N PHE A 207 -14.57 21.13 19.34
CA PHE A 207 -14.75 21.28 20.79
C PHE A 207 -14.99 22.73 21.18
N SER A 208 -15.72 23.49 20.36
CA SER A 208 -16.01 24.92 20.57
C SER A 208 -16.79 25.23 21.86
N GLU A 209 -17.42 24.21 22.48
CA GLU A 209 -18.05 24.33 23.80
C GLU A 209 -17.02 24.37 24.95
N HIS A 210 -15.77 23.98 24.69
CA HIS A 210 -14.67 24.10 25.64
C HIS A 210 -13.97 25.47 25.51
N PRO A 211 -13.34 25.96 26.59
CA PRO A 211 -12.59 27.22 26.57
C PRO A 211 -11.48 27.23 25.52
N ALA A 212 -11.38 28.32 24.75
CA ALA A 212 -10.28 28.56 23.81
C ALA A 212 -8.88 28.44 24.48
N VAL A 213 -8.84 28.69 25.79
CA VAL A 213 -7.67 28.52 26.64
C VAL A 213 -7.09 27.10 26.55
N TYR A 214 -7.90 26.04 26.39
CA TYR A 214 -7.37 24.68 26.30
C TYR A 214 -6.55 24.45 25.04
N ALA A 215 -6.98 25.05 23.94
CA ALA A 215 -6.25 25.00 22.68
C ALA A 215 -4.97 25.86 22.72
N ASP A 216 -4.99 26.98 23.44
CA ASP A 216 -3.81 27.82 23.63
C ASP A 216 -2.78 27.16 24.56
N ASP A 217 -3.22 26.56 25.67
CA ASP A 217 -2.36 25.82 26.60
C ASP A 217 -1.82 24.54 25.93
N ALA A 218 -2.66 23.83 25.17
CA ALA A 218 -2.21 22.69 24.38
C ALA A 218 -1.17 23.11 23.34
N ARG A 219 -1.31 24.28 22.72
CA ARG A 219 -0.31 24.86 21.80
C ARG A 219 1.02 25.07 22.52
N GLU A 220 0.99 25.69 23.70
CA GLU A 220 2.19 26.01 24.47
C GLU A 220 2.98 24.75 24.83
N ILE A 221 2.28 23.74 25.37
CA ILE A 221 2.91 22.50 25.84
C ILE A 221 3.41 21.64 24.66
N SER A 222 2.65 21.59 23.55
CA SER A 222 3.06 20.82 22.37
C SER A 222 4.23 21.43 21.60
N THR A 223 4.37 22.77 21.58
CA THR A 223 5.48 23.45 20.88
C THR A 223 6.82 23.29 21.62
N GLY A 224 6.79 23.11 22.94
CA GLY A 224 7.98 22.92 23.79
C GLY A 224 8.43 21.46 23.92
N ALA A 225 7.67 20.49 23.42
CA ALA A 225 7.91 19.07 23.63
C ALA A 225 9.05 18.54 22.73
N ASP A 226 10.06 17.89 23.33
CA ASP A 226 11.11 17.18 22.59
C ASP A 226 10.61 15.80 22.14
N VAL A 227 9.74 15.82 21.14
CA VAL A 227 9.15 14.64 20.50
C VAL A 227 9.88 14.43 19.18
N GLY A 228 10.83 13.48 19.17
CA GLY A 228 11.71 13.25 18.01
C GLY A 228 11.00 13.10 16.66
N ASP A 229 11.74 13.32 15.57
CA ASP A 229 11.32 13.55 14.15
C ASP A 229 10.24 12.64 13.52
N SER A 230 9.81 11.57 14.18
CA SER A 230 8.79 10.62 13.69
C SER A 230 7.41 10.80 14.34
N ALA A 231 7.25 11.78 15.22
CA ALA A 231 6.00 12.06 15.90
C ALA A 231 4.96 12.71 14.97
N SER A 232 3.68 12.38 15.17
CA SER A 232 2.58 12.99 14.43
C SER A 232 2.17 14.27 15.15
N ASP A 233 2.24 15.44 14.50
CA ASP A 233 1.79 16.73 15.06
C ASP A 233 0.37 16.64 15.61
N ALA A 234 -0.56 16.07 14.85
CA ALA A 234 -1.93 15.81 15.31
C ALA A 234 -2.00 14.87 16.53
N GLY A 235 -1.10 13.89 16.65
CA GLY A 235 -1.03 13.02 17.81
C GLY A 235 -0.52 13.75 19.06
N ILE A 236 0.50 14.58 18.89
CA ILE A 236 1.08 15.41 19.96
C ILE A 236 0.03 16.40 20.47
N VAL A 237 -0.61 17.14 19.55
CA VAL A 237 -1.67 18.11 19.88
C VAL A 237 -2.86 17.43 20.51
N GLY A 238 -3.29 16.28 19.98
CA GLY A 238 -4.37 15.50 20.57
C GLY A 238 -4.05 15.07 22.00
N GLY A 239 -2.81 14.65 22.28
CA GLY A 239 -2.36 14.32 23.63
C GLY A 239 -2.32 15.52 24.57
N ALA A 240 -1.74 16.64 24.11
CA ALA A 240 -1.65 17.88 24.90
C ALA A 240 -3.04 18.45 25.22
N TYR A 241 -3.94 18.49 24.24
CA TYR A 241 -5.30 18.95 24.43
C TYR A 241 -6.09 18.06 25.40
N LEU A 242 -5.93 16.73 25.29
CA LEU A 242 -6.53 15.79 26.22
C LEU A 242 -6.05 16.02 27.67
N SER A 243 -4.75 16.24 27.85
CA SER A 243 -4.14 16.48 29.16
C SER A 243 -4.70 17.75 29.80
N VAL A 244 -4.72 18.86 29.05
CA VAL A 244 -5.27 20.13 29.53
C VAL A 244 -6.75 20.00 29.87
N ALA A 245 -7.56 19.38 28.99
CA ALA A 245 -8.98 19.18 29.25
C ALA A 245 -9.21 18.35 30.53
N GLN A 246 -8.45 17.29 30.74
CA GLN A 246 -8.53 16.44 31.94
C GLN A 246 -8.08 17.18 33.21
N ALA A 247 -7.04 18.00 33.15
CA ALA A 247 -6.59 18.84 34.26
C ALA A 247 -7.67 19.83 34.73
N HIS A 248 -8.54 20.25 33.80
CA HIS A 248 -9.70 21.09 34.09
C HIS A 248 -10.99 20.32 34.45
N GLY A 249 -10.93 18.99 34.53
CA GLY A 249 -12.04 18.14 34.99
C GLY A 249 -13.04 17.75 33.90
N GLU A 250 -12.67 17.89 32.62
CA GLU A 250 -13.50 17.43 31.49
C GLU A 250 -13.42 15.91 31.32
N GLU A 251 -14.53 15.29 30.92
CA GLU A 251 -14.61 13.84 30.65
C GLU A 251 -14.24 13.48 29.20
N LEU A 252 -13.32 14.23 28.59
CA LEU A 252 -12.85 13.95 27.24
C LEU A 252 -11.99 12.68 27.21
N THR A 253 -12.10 11.91 26.13
CA THR A 253 -11.30 10.70 25.91
C THR A 253 -10.44 10.80 24.64
N ALA A 254 -9.39 9.97 24.57
CA ALA A 254 -8.59 9.83 23.35
C ALA A 254 -9.41 9.33 22.14
N GLY A 255 -10.55 8.68 22.37
CA GLY A 255 -11.45 8.25 21.30
C GLY A 255 -12.18 9.43 20.64
N ASP A 256 -12.59 10.41 21.44
CA ASP A 256 -13.30 11.60 20.96
C ASP A 256 -12.39 12.42 20.03
N LEU A 257 -11.13 12.57 20.41
CA LEU A 257 -10.11 13.28 19.63
C LEU A 257 -9.61 12.48 18.41
N SER A 258 -9.63 11.15 18.49
CA SER A 258 -9.13 10.27 17.42
C SER A 258 -9.91 10.42 16.13
N THR A 259 -11.23 10.56 16.23
CA THR A 259 -12.11 10.71 15.07
C THR A 259 -11.82 12.02 14.35
N GLU A 260 -11.69 13.10 15.12
CA GLU A 260 -11.50 14.44 14.60
C GLU A 260 -10.12 14.64 13.99
N LEU A 261 -9.08 14.16 14.67
CA LEU A 261 -7.71 14.36 14.24
C LEU A 261 -7.25 13.34 13.20
N GLY A 262 -8.06 12.32 12.88
CA GLY A 262 -7.67 11.24 11.97
C GLY A 262 -6.42 10.46 12.45
N VAL A 263 -6.14 10.47 13.76
CA VAL A 263 -5.03 9.77 14.41
C VAL A 263 -5.59 8.67 15.31
N GLY A 264 -4.93 7.53 15.41
CA GLY A 264 -5.40 6.44 16.28
C GLY A 264 -5.42 6.83 17.76
N SER A 265 -6.48 6.44 18.48
CA SER A 265 -6.66 6.73 19.92
C SER A 265 -5.49 6.27 20.79
N GLN A 266 -4.83 5.16 20.44
CA GLN A 266 -3.61 4.70 21.13
C GLN A 266 -2.44 5.68 21.01
N THR A 267 -2.30 6.35 19.86
CA THR A 267 -1.27 7.37 19.64
C THR A 267 -1.55 8.60 20.48
N ILE A 268 -2.81 9.03 20.54
CA ILE A 268 -3.23 10.17 21.38
C ILE A 268 -3.01 9.87 22.87
N ALA A 269 -3.41 8.68 23.34
CA ALA A 269 -3.22 8.26 24.72
C ALA A 269 -1.74 8.24 25.12
N LYS A 270 -0.87 7.73 24.24
CA LYS A 270 0.58 7.73 24.45
C LYS A 270 1.13 9.15 24.68
N TYR A 271 0.71 10.13 23.88
CA TYR A 271 1.17 11.52 24.05
C TYR A 271 0.53 12.19 25.26
N ASN A 272 -0.72 11.85 25.60
CA ASN A 272 -1.36 12.32 26.83
C ASN A 272 -0.54 11.95 28.07
N GLU A 273 -0.09 10.69 28.17
CA GLU A 273 0.77 10.22 29.26
C GLU A 273 2.04 11.06 29.41
N MET A 274 2.67 11.47 28.30
CA MET A 274 3.86 12.32 28.31
C MET A 274 3.62 13.69 28.94
N PHE A 275 2.42 14.25 28.81
CA PHE A 275 2.09 15.57 29.34
C PHE A 275 1.48 15.52 30.75
N THR A 276 1.01 14.36 31.19
CA THR A 276 0.51 14.16 32.55
C THR A 276 1.59 13.78 33.56
N ASP A 277 2.75 13.26 33.09
CA ASP A 277 3.85 12.78 33.96
C ASP A 277 4.81 13.91 34.42
N ASP A 278 4.64 15.15 33.95
CA ASP A 278 5.51 16.31 34.28
C ASP A 278 5.01 17.18 35.46
N ASP A 279 3.99 16.72 36.21
CA ASP A 279 3.46 17.37 37.44
C ASP A 279 3.90 16.69 38.76
#